data_AF-A0A1C5A8T0-F1
#
_entry.id   AF-A0A1C5A8T0-F1
#
_cell.length_a   1.000
_cell.length_b   1.000
_cell.length_c   1.000
_cell.angle_alpha   90.00
_cell.angle_beta   90.00
_cell.angle_gamma   90.00
#
_symmetry.space_group_name_H-M   'P 1'
#
loop_
_entity.id
_entity.type
_entity.pdbx_description
1 polymer ?
#
loop_
_entity_poly.entity_id
_entity_poly.type
_entity_poly.pdbx_seq_one_letter_code
_entity_poly.pdbx_strand_id
1 'polypeptide(L)'
;MASLTANRADGTKRVPVLDTREWLPSPARLAAAGCVLAFAAAVWPASIAGPGDGWIVSVLLIVEVALLLLPWGLPRDGRSGTSFWVEALLGLTAPVGALALVTIGGASWLSVGADWTWFVVAVVLGGALIAMSGMDVRGLVRGELAFLMGPTSSSHTLARAFTTIVSPAGEEVLFRAVVLTAAATATLPLGLLAAVAFVARHHVSPGQNWRGSTRATMLEIIAAAALLVLTLLSGSIYPALLAHTINNVPMFVLHLQRAVVGRDEE
;
A
#
# COMPACT_ATOMS: atom_id res chain seq x y z
N MET A 1 37.59 9.02 2.01
CA MET A 1 36.55 8.96 3.06
C MET A 1 36.36 10.36 3.63
N ALA A 2 35.65 11.21 2.90
CA ALA A 2 35.34 12.56 3.34
C ALA A 2 34.23 12.50 4.40
N SER A 3 34.46 13.23 5.49
CA SER A 3 33.61 13.37 6.66
C SER A 3 32.14 13.68 6.30
N LEU A 4 31.25 12.73 6.59
CA LEU A 4 29.79 12.88 6.55
C LEU A 4 29.22 13.43 7.87
N THR A 5 30.04 14.01 8.76
CA THR A 5 29.60 14.44 10.10
C THR A 5 29.27 15.93 10.21
N ALA A 6 28.87 16.59 9.11
CA ALA A 6 28.68 18.05 9.08
C ALA A 6 27.20 18.52 9.06
N ASN A 7 26.23 17.71 9.48
CA ASN A 7 24.80 18.11 9.46
C ASN A 7 24.02 17.85 10.77
N ARG A 8 24.70 17.66 11.91
CA ARG A 8 24.04 17.61 13.22
C ARG A 8 24.40 18.86 14.02
N ALA A 9 23.51 19.86 14.01
CA ALA A 9 23.30 20.90 15.04
C ALA A 9 22.83 22.27 14.50
N ASP A 10 22.35 22.38 13.26
CA ASP A 10 21.62 23.60 12.89
C ASP A 10 20.16 23.46 13.35
N GLY A 11 19.56 24.54 13.83
CA GLY A 11 18.18 24.61 14.35
C GLY A 11 17.13 24.44 13.24
N THR A 12 17.30 23.43 12.38
CA THR A 12 16.49 23.15 11.21
C THR A 12 15.06 22.88 11.66
N LYS A 13 14.17 23.78 11.27
CA LYS A 13 12.72 23.70 11.49
C LYS A 13 12.24 22.30 11.14
N ARG A 14 11.70 21.58 12.13
CA ARG A 14 11.07 20.27 11.91
C ARG A 14 9.98 20.43 10.86
N VAL A 15 10.00 19.59 9.84
CA VAL A 15 8.94 19.54 8.83
C VAL A 15 7.64 19.10 9.53
N PRO A 16 6.54 19.88 9.44
CA PRO A 16 5.27 19.51 10.06
C PRO A 16 4.63 18.30 9.35
N VAL A 17 3.64 17.65 9.97
CA VAL A 17 2.86 16.57 9.31
C VAL A 17 2.16 17.12 8.06
N LEU A 18 1.53 18.28 8.24
CA LEU A 18 0.81 19.02 7.23
C LEU A 18 1.51 20.37 7.05
N ASP A 19 1.98 20.66 5.83
CA ASP A 19 2.58 21.92 5.44
C ASP A 19 1.67 22.63 4.44
N THR A 20 0.94 23.65 4.88
CA THR A 20 0.02 24.40 4.03
C THR A 20 0.71 25.17 2.90
N ARG A 21 2.04 25.29 2.91
CA ARG A 21 2.80 25.82 1.76
C ARG A 21 2.81 24.84 0.59
N GLU A 22 2.67 23.56 0.88
CA GLU A 22 2.56 22.44 -0.08
C GLU A 22 1.09 22.10 -0.40
N TRP A 23 0.18 23.06 -0.25
CA TRP A 23 -1.26 22.81 -0.44
C TRP A 23 -1.63 22.44 -1.87
N LEU A 24 -0.89 22.93 -2.86
CA LEU A 24 -1.13 22.58 -4.26
C LEU A 24 -0.63 21.16 -4.52
N PRO A 25 -1.51 20.16 -4.71
CA PRO A 25 -1.07 18.79 -4.91
C PRO A 25 -0.33 18.70 -6.24
N SER A 26 0.80 17.99 -6.27
CA SER A 26 1.52 17.72 -7.51
C SER A 26 0.60 17.05 -8.57
N PRO A 27 0.87 17.19 -9.88
CA PRO A 27 0.09 16.55 -10.93
C PRO A 27 -0.08 15.03 -10.74
N ALA A 28 0.96 14.35 -10.24
CA ALA A 28 0.88 12.92 -9.92
C ALA A 28 -0.17 12.63 -8.83
N ARG A 29 -0.27 13.47 -7.80
CA ARG A 29 -1.24 13.31 -6.70
C ARG A 29 -2.66 13.52 -7.19
N LEU A 30 -2.86 14.50 -8.06
CA LEU A 30 -4.15 14.74 -8.71
C LEU A 30 -4.54 13.57 -9.61
N ALA A 31 -3.60 13.00 -10.38
CA ALA A 31 -3.86 11.84 -11.22
C ALA A 31 -4.24 10.59 -10.39
N ALA A 32 -3.51 10.32 -9.30
CA ALA A 32 -3.83 9.22 -8.39
C ALA A 32 -5.18 9.40 -7.71
N ALA A 33 -5.45 10.60 -7.16
CA ALA A 33 -6.74 10.94 -6.59
C ALA A 33 -7.88 10.79 -7.62
N GLY A 34 -7.66 11.22 -8.87
CA GLY A 34 -8.61 11.05 -9.96
C GLY A 34 -8.91 9.58 -10.27
N CYS A 35 -7.88 8.72 -10.32
CA CYS A 35 -8.06 7.28 -10.53
C CYS A 35 -8.85 6.62 -9.40
N VAL A 36 -8.52 6.94 -8.14
CA VAL A 36 -9.22 6.42 -6.96
C VAL A 36 -10.67 6.93 -6.91
N LEU A 37 -10.90 8.20 -7.23
CA LEU A 37 -12.25 8.79 -7.29
C LEU A 37 -13.10 8.16 -8.41
N ALA A 38 -12.52 7.94 -9.59
CA ALA A 38 -13.20 7.28 -10.70
C ALA A 38 -13.61 5.85 -10.33
N PHE A 39 -12.73 5.12 -9.65
CA PHE A 39 -13.07 3.81 -9.11
C PHE A 39 -14.18 3.89 -8.05
N ALA A 40 -14.08 4.80 -7.07
CA ALA A 40 -15.10 5.00 -6.04
C ALA A 40 -16.49 5.29 -6.63
N ALA A 41 -16.54 6.16 -7.65
CA ALA A 41 -17.74 6.53 -8.37
C ALA A 41 -18.32 5.36 -9.18
N ALA A 42 -17.48 4.48 -9.72
CA ALA A 42 -17.94 3.28 -10.44
C ALA A 42 -18.48 2.20 -9.49
N VAL A 43 -17.90 2.04 -8.31
CA VAL A 43 -18.38 1.10 -7.27
C VAL A 43 -19.72 1.54 -6.69
N TRP A 44 -19.97 2.86 -6.60
CA TRP A 44 -21.15 3.39 -5.92
C TRP A 44 -22.49 2.88 -6.52
N PRO A 45 -22.77 3.02 -7.83
CA PRO A 45 -23.98 2.45 -8.43
C PRO A 45 -24.07 0.93 -8.30
N ALA A 46 -22.93 0.22 -8.41
CA ALA A 46 -22.88 -1.23 -8.29
C ALA A 46 -23.30 -1.71 -6.89
N SER A 47 -23.08 -0.87 -5.87
CA SER A 47 -23.50 -1.16 -4.49
C SER A 47 -24.98 -0.85 -4.20
N ILE A 48 -25.58 0.08 -4.93
CA ILE A 48 -27.02 0.40 -4.80
C ILE A 48 -27.87 -0.69 -5.46
N ALA A 49 -27.38 -1.31 -6.54
CA ALA A 49 -28.12 -2.28 -7.34
C ALA A 49 -28.17 -3.70 -6.74
N GLY A 50 -27.51 -3.97 -5.61
CA GLY A 50 -27.47 -5.31 -5.01
C GLY A 50 -27.28 -5.28 -3.49
N PRO A 51 -27.53 -6.40 -2.80
CA PRO A 51 -27.22 -6.55 -1.37
C PRO A 51 -25.71 -6.66 -1.20
N GLY A 52 -25.01 -5.54 -1.07
CA GLY A 52 -23.56 -5.55 -0.99
C GLY A 52 -22.96 -4.36 -0.25
N ASP A 53 -21.80 -4.60 0.36
CA ASP A 53 -21.03 -3.64 1.14
C ASP A 53 -20.24 -2.64 0.27
N GLY A 54 -20.55 -2.56 -1.03
CA GLY A 54 -19.78 -1.72 -1.95
C GLY A 54 -19.85 -0.23 -1.63
N TRP A 55 -20.91 0.24 -0.94
CA TRP A 55 -21.01 1.63 -0.51
C TRP A 55 -19.95 1.96 0.55
N ILE A 56 -19.61 1.00 1.42
CA ILE A 56 -18.55 1.13 2.43
C ILE A 56 -17.21 1.35 1.73
N VAL A 57 -16.94 0.52 0.72
CA VAL A 57 -15.73 0.63 -0.11
C VAL A 57 -15.68 2.00 -0.81
N SER A 58 -16.77 2.44 -1.45
CA SER A 58 -16.82 3.75 -2.10
C SER A 58 -16.56 4.91 -1.12
N VAL A 59 -17.16 4.92 0.06
CA VAL A 59 -16.93 5.96 1.08
C VAL A 59 -15.47 5.98 1.52
N LEU A 60 -14.87 4.82 1.76
CA LEU A 60 -13.48 4.74 2.19
C LEU A 60 -12.49 5.07 1.07
N LEU A 61 -12.83 4.81 -0.19
CA LEU A 61 -12.06 5.31 -1.33
C LEU A 61 -12.14 6.84 -1.43
N ILE A 62 -13.28 7.47 -1.10
CA ILE A 62 -13.39 8.93 -0.99
C ILE A 62 -12.51 9.46 0.16
N VAL A 63 -12.46 8.76 1.30
CA VAL A 63 -11.50 9.09 2.37
C VAL A 63 -10.06 9.00 1.86
N GLU A 64 -9.71 7.96 1.09
CA GLU A 64 -8.39 7.83 0.48
C GLU A 64 -8.07 8.98 -0.48
N VAL A 65 -9.05 9.43 -1.28
CA VAL A 65 -8.91 10.63 -2.14
C VAL A 65 -8.59 11.86 -1.29
N ALA A 66 -9.31 12.08 -0.19
CA ALA A 66 -9.03 13.21 0.70
C ALA A 66 -7.62 13.11 1.29
N LEU A 67 -7.20 11.93 1.76
CA LEU A 67 -5.85 11.69 2.28
C LEU A 67 -4.77 11.94 1.22
N LEU A 68 -4.98 11.51 -0.04
CA LEU A 68 -4.06 11.78 -1.15
C LEU A 68 -3.91 13.27 -1.46
N LEU A 69 -4.89 14.09 -1.10
CA LEU A 69 -4.92 15.54 -1.36
C LEU A 69 -4.51 16.38 -0.15
N LEU A 70 -4.33 15.79 1.05
CA LEU A 70 -3.84 16.52 2.23
C LEU A 70 -2.45 17.13 1.99
N PRO A 71 -2.14 18.31 2.53
CA PRO A 71 -0.87 19.01 2.28
C PRO A 71 0.29 18.39 3.08
N TRP A 72 0.66 17.14 2.81
CA TRP A 72 1.69 16.43 3.57
C TRP A 72 3.04 17.17 3.53
N GLY A 73 3.65 17.38 4.68
CA GLY A 73 4.96 18.01 4.79
C GLY A 73 6.06 17.12 4.19
N LEU A 74 6.88 17.69 3.32
CA LEU A 74 7.98 17.02 2.62
C LEU A 74 9.31 17.77 2.80
N PRO A 75 10.47 17.08 2.73
CA PRO A 75 10.63 15.63 2.55
C PRO A 75 10.32 14.83 3.84
N ARG A 76 9.89 13.57 3.70
CA ARG A 76 9.38 12.75 4.82
C ARG A 76 10.44 12.42 5.88
N ASP A 77 11.71 12.36 5.48
CA ASP A 77 12.87 12.07 6.32
C ASP A 77 13.20 13.20 7.30
N GLY A 78 12.84 14.45 6.99
CA GLY A 78 12.97 15.62 7.86
C GLY A 78 11.90 15.75 8.96
N ARG A 79 10.97 14.79 9.08
CA ARG A 79 9.87 14.83 10.05
C ARG A 79 10.21 14.09 11.34
N SER A 80 9.48 14.42 12.41
CA SER A 80 9.56 13.67 13.66
C SER A 80 8.93 12.29 13.54
N GLY A 81 9.35 11.35 14.40
CA GLY A 81 8.77 10.02 14.47
C GLY A 81 7.24 10.02 14.69
N THR A 82 6.75 10.87 15.59
CA THR A 82 5.29 11.06 15.80
C THR A 82 4.58 11.54 14.55
N SER A 83 5.17 12.50 13.83
CA SER A 83 4.60 13.02 12.59
C SER A 83 4.48 11.93 11.52
N PHE A 84 5.52 11.09 11.42
CA PHE A 84 5.53 9.95 10.51
C PHE A 84 4.48 8.88 10.88
N TRP A 85 4.32 8.57 12.17
CA TRP A 85 3.27 7.65 12.64
C TRP A 85 1.87 8.17 12.37
N VAL A 86 1.62 9.47 12.57
CA VAL A 86 0.32 10.08 12.25
C VAL A 86 -0.02 9.87 10.78
N GLU A 87 0.90 10.15 9.86
CA GLU A 87 0.66 9.86 8.43
C GLU A 87 0.43 8.36 8.18
N ALA A 88 1.27 7.49 8.76
CA ALA A 88 1.16 6.05 8.58
C ALA A 88 -0.22 5.51 9.03
N LEU A 89 -0.71 5.95 10.18
CA LEU A 89 -2.02 5.58 10.72
C LEU A 89 -3.15 6.17 9.90
N LEU A 90 -3.04 7.43 9.47
CA LEU A 90 -4.02 8.04 8.58
C LEU A 90 -4.13 7.27 7.26
N GLY A 91 -3.00 6.87 6.66
CA GLY A 91 -2.96 6.05 5.44
C GLY A 91 -3.53 4.64 5.61
N LEU A 92 -3.63 4.14 6.84
CA LEU A 92 -4.29 2.87 7.16
C LEU A 92 -5.80 3.01 7.38
N THR A 93 -6.33 4.23 7.51
CA THR A 93 -7.75 4.46 7.81
C THR A 93 -8.67 3.81 6.79
N ALA A 94 -8.41 4.02 5.49
CA ALA A 94 -9.23 3.42 4.43
C ALA A 94 -9.11 1.87 4.40
N PRO A 95 -7.92 1.25 4.29
CA PRO A 95 -7.82 -0.20 4.20
C PRO A 95 -8.29 -0.90 5.50
N VAL A 96 -7.85 -0.46 6.67
CA VAL A 96 -8.25 -1.08 7.95
C VAL A 96 -9.74 -0.83 8.23
N GLY A 97 -10.24 0.37 7.93
CA GLY A 97 -11.66 0.70 8.03
C GLY A 97 -12.51 -0.20 7.14
N ALA A 98 -12.05 -0.49 5.91
CA ALA A 98 -12.78 -1.35 4.99
C ALA A 98 -12.88 -2.77 5.55
N LEU A 99 -11.75 -3.35 5.93
CA LEU A 99 -11.70 -4.68 6.54
C LEU A 99 -12.58 -4.78 7.79
N ALA A 100 -12.51 -3.79 8.69
CA ALA A 100 -13.31 -3.79 9.91
C ALA A 100 -14.80 -3.72 9.60
N LEU A 101 -15.22 -2.79 8.75
CA LEU A 101 -16.63 -2.55 8.45
C LEU A 101 -17.27 -3.71 7.67
N VAL A 102 -16.57 -4.32 6.69
CA VAL A 102 -17.10 -5.50 5.98
C VAL A 102 -17.15 -6.73 6.88
N THR A 103 -16.21 -6.86 7.83
CA THR A 103 -16.22 -7.95 8.83
C THR A 103 -17.41 -7.81 9.77
N ILE A 104 -17.62 -6.60 10.32
CA ILE A 104 -18.76 -6.30 11.20
C ILE A 104 -20.09 -6.46 10.45
N GLY A 105 -20.13 -6.01 9.19
CA GLY A 105 -21.28 -6.15 8.31
C GLY A 105 -21.60 -7.60 7.91
N GLY A 106 -20.68 -8.54 8.15
CA GLY A 106 -20.88 -9.94 7.81
C GLY A 106 -20.89 -10.20 6.31
N ALA A 107 -20.02 -9.51 5.56
CA ALA A 107 -19.94 -9.61 4.11
C ALA A 107 -19.87 -11.07 3.65
N SER A 108 -20.82 -11.51 2.81
CA SER A 108 -21.00 -12.92 2.47
C SER A 108 -19.76 -13.56 1.82
N TRP A 109 -19.03 -12.79 1.02
CA TRP A 109 -17.80 -13.20 0.35
C TRP A 109 -16.64 -13.48 1.32
N LEU A 110 -16.68 -13.02 2.58
CA LEU A 110 -15.68 -13.39 3.59
C LEU A 110 -15.71 -14.89 3.92
N SER A 111 -16.89 -15.51 3.85
CA SER A 111 -17.03 -16.94 4.11
C SER A 111 -16.65 -17.81 2.91
N VAL A 112 -16.37 -17.21 1.75
CA VAL A 112 -16.04 -17.92 0.52
C VAL A 112 -14.56 -18.24 0.51
N GLY A 113 -14.25 -19.47 0.91
CA GLY A 113 -12.91 -20.05 0.78
C GLY A 113 -12.54 -20.35 -0.67
N ALA A 114 -11.26 -20.63 -0.90
CA ALA A 114 -10.75 -21.13 -2.17
C ALA A 114 -10.33 -22.60 -2.02
N ASP A 115 -10.29 -23.33 -3.14
CA ASP A 115 -9.62 -24.64 -3.17
C ASP A 115 -8.15 -24.52 -2.76
N TRP A 116 -7.62 -25.53 -2.07
CA TRP A 116 -6.25 -25.51 -1.54
C TRP A 116 -5.19 -25.26 -2.63
N THR A 117 -5.44 -25.70 -3.87
CA THR A 117 -4.54 -25.51 -5.02
C THR A 117 -4.28 -24.03 -5.31
N TRP A 118 -5.26 -23.15 -5.10
CA TRP A 118 -5.10 -21.71 -5.29
C TRP A 118 -4.14 -21.07 -4.30
N PHE A 119 -4.00 -21.62 -3.09
CA PHE A 119 -3.00 -21.15 -2.13
C PHE A 119 -1.58 -21.53 -2.56
N VAL A 120 -1.39 -22.68 -3.23
CA VAL A 120 -0.10 -23.02 -3.85
C VAL A 120 0.22 -22.03 -4.98
N VAL A 121 -0.75 -21.74 -5.84
CA VAL A 121 -0.60 -20.72 -6.91
C VAL A 121 -0.25 -19.36 -6.31
N ALA A 122 -0.88 -18.96 -5.20
CA ALA A 122 -0.58 -17.72 -4.51
C ALA A 122 0.86 -17.65 -3.99
N VAL A 123 1.38 -18.73 -3.40
CA VAL A 123 2.78 -18.81 -2.94
C VAL A 123 3.75 -18.66 -4.10
N VAL A 124 3.49 -19.37 -5.20
CA VAL A 124 4.32 -19.29 -6.42
C VAL A 124 4.29 -17.88 -7.00
N LEU A 125 3.11 -17.25 -7.08
CA LEU A 125 2.96 -15.88 -7.56
C LEU A 125 3.69 -14.88 -6.66
N GLY A 126 3.54 -14.97 -5.34
CA GLY A 126 4.25 -14.12 -4.38
C GLY A 126 5.77 -14.25 -4.54
N GLY A 127 6.28 -15.48 -4.65
CA GLY A 127 7.70 -15.74 -4.92
C GLY A 127 8.18 -15.18 -6.26
N ALA A 128 7.37 -15.29 -7.32
CA ALA A 128 7.68 -14.73 -8.62
C ALA A 128 7.73 -13.20 -8.59
N LEU A 129 6.81 -12.53 -7.87
CA LEU A 129 6.83 -11.08 -7.67
C LEU A 129 8.10 -10.62 -6.95
N ILE A 130 8.53 -11.36 -5.90
CA ILE A 130 9.81 -11.11 -5.22
C ILE A 130 10.97 -11.23 -6.22
N ALA A 131 11.01 -12.29 -7.02
CA ALA A 131 12.07 -12.48 -8.01
C ALA A 131 12.10 -11.35 -9.06
N MET A 132 10.94 -10.93 -9.55
CA MET A 132 10.80 -9.84 -10.52
C MET A 132 11.20 -8.47 -9.96
N SER A 133 11.04 -8.25 -8.65
CA SER A 133 11.48 -7.02 -7.98
C SER A 133 12.97 -6.76 -8.15
N GLY A 134 13.77 -7.82 -8.31
CA GLY A 134 15.23 -7.76 -8.38
C GLY A 134 15.91 -7.35 -7.10
N MET A 135 15.21 -7.43 -5.97
CA MET A 135 15.84 -7.34 -4.67
C MET A 135 16.85 -8.48 -4.51
N ASP A 136 18.07 -8.16 -4.05
CA ASP A 136 19.03 -9.19 -3.66
C ASP A 136 18.59 -9.82 -2.33
N VAL A 137 17.83 -10.92 -2.43
CA VAL A 137 17.33 -11.66 -1.27
C VAL A 137 18.47 -12.20 -0.41
N ARG A 138 19.64 -12.50 -0.99
CA ARG A 138 20.79 -12.97 -0.21
C ARG A 138 21.38 -11.81 0.61
N GLY A 139 21.58 -10.66 -0.02
CA GLY A 139 21.99 -9.43 0.66
C GLY A 139 20.98 -8.99 1.72
N LEU A 140 19.68 -9.17 1.48
CA LEU A 140 18.63 -8.92 2.47
C LEU A 140 18.80 -9.82 3.70
N VAL A 141 18.92 -11.14 3.51
CA VAL A 141 19.05 -12.09 4.63
C VAL A 141 20.29 -11.79 5.47
N ARG A 142 21.37 -11.32 4.84
CA ARG A 142 22.62 -10.93 5.52
C ARG A 142 22.58 -9.54 6.17
N GLY A 143 21.54 -8.74 5.94
CA GLY A 143 21.45 -7.36 6.41
C GLY A 143 22.30 -6.36 5.63
N GLU A 144 22.98 -6.79 4.55
CA GLU A 144 23.81 -5.94 3.70
C GLU A 144 22.99 -4.82 3.05
N LEU A 145 21.75 -5.12 2.63
CA LEU A 145 20.85 -4.10 2.06
C LEU A 145 20.48 -3.01 3.08
N ALA A 146 20.24 -3.40 4.34
CA ALA A 146 19.92 -2.45 5.39
C ALA A 146 21.10 -1.50 5.67
N PHE A 147 22.32 -2.05 5.67
CA PHE A 147 23.56 -1.29 5.78
C PHE A 147 23.75 -0.33 4.58
N LEU A 148 23.59 -0.82 3.34
CA LEU A 148 23.77 -0.01 2.13
C LEU A 148 22.74 1.12 2.00
N MET A 149 21.51 0.91 2.46
CA MET A 149 20.47 1.95 2.47
C MET A 149 20.71 3.04 3.52
N GLY A 150 21.66 2.85 4.43
CA GLY A 150 21.98 3.78 5.49
C GLY A 150 20.91 3.89 6.58
N PRO A 151 21.21 4.65 7.64
CA PRO A 151 20.34 4.78 8.80
C PRO A 151 19.02 5.48 8.45
N THR A 152 17.98 5.13 9.20
CA THR A 152 16.69 5.83 9.25
C THR A 152 16.22 5.73 10.68
N SER A 153 15.53 6.76 11.19
CA SER A 153 15.07 6.75 12.57
C SER A 153 14.27 5.48 12.89
N SER A 154 14.47 4.93 14.08
CA SER A 154 13.78 3.73 14.56
C SER A 154 12.26 3.88 14.45
N SER A 155 11.74 5.08 14.74
CA SER A 155 10.31 5.37 14.59
C SER A 155 9.81 5.28 13.14
N HIS A 156 10.58 5.77 12.16
CA HIS A 156 10.16 5.71 10.75
C HIS A 156 10.21 4.28 10.21
N THR A 157 11.24 3.52 10.58
CA THR A 157 11.37 2.12 10.16
C THR A 157 10.26 1.25 10.75
N LEU A 158 9.94 1.40 12.03
CA LEU A 158 8.84 0.69 12.69
C LEU A 158 7.48 1.04 12.06
N ALA A 159 7.21 2.32 11.78
CA ALA A 159 5.98 2.74 11.12
C ALA A 159 5.82 2.09 9.73
N ARG A 160 6.91 2.05 8.94
CA ARG A 160 6.89 1.39 7.63
C ARG A 160 6.71 -0.12 7.72
N ALA A 161 7.39 -0.77 8.67
CA ALA A 161 7.22 -2.20 8.91
C ALA A 161 5.77 -2.52 9.29
N PHE A 162 5.19 -1.73 10.19
CA PHE A 162 3.80 -1.85 10.61
C PHE A 162 2.83 -1.69 9.44
N THR A 163 2.95 -0.64 8.64
CA THR A 163 2.05 -0.46 7.48
C THR A 163 2.20 -1.58 6.46
N THR A 164 3.43 -2.05 6.21
CA THR A 164 3.73 -3.12 5.22
C THR A 164 3.01 -4.43 5.54
N ILE A 165 2.84 -4.76 6.83
CA ILE A 165 2.20 -6.01 7.25
C ILE A 165 0.69 -5.85 7.50
N VAL A 166 0.24 -4.66 7.91
CA VAL A 166 -1.18 -4.40 8.24
C VAL A 166 -2.01 -4.03 7.02
N SER A 167 -1.45 -3.29 6.06
CA SER A 167 -2.22 -2.81 4.90
C SER A 167 -2.78 -3.90 3.98
N PRO A 168 -2.08 -5.03 3.68
CA PRO A 168 -2.48 -5.91 2.59
C PRO A 168 -3.91 -6.43 2.71
N ALA A 169 -4.34 -6.85 3.90
CA ALA A 169 -5.69 -7.37 4.12
C ALA A 169 -6.77 -6.34 3.76
N GLY A 170 -6.62 -5.10 4.25
CA GLY A 170 -7.54 -4.02 3.94
C GLY A 170 -7.47 -3.54 2.49
N GLU A 171 -6.30 -3.63 1.87
CA GLU A 171 -6.11 -3.28 0.46
C GLU A 171 -6.78 -4.29 -0.48
N GLU A 172 -6.67 -5.58 -0.18
CA GLU A 172 -7.40 -6.60 -0.95
C GLU A 172 -8.92 -6.43 -0.79
N VAL A 173 -9.40 -6.06 0.40
CA VAL A 173 -10.82 -5.71 0.58
C VAL A 173 -11.22 -4.51 -0.28
N LEU A 174 -10.49 -3.39 -0.18
CA LEU A 174 -10.84 -2.15 -0.90
C LEU A 174 -10.82 -2.31 -2.42
N PHE A 175 -9.82 -3.01 -2.95
CA PHE A 175 -9.55 -3.01 -4.38
C PHE A 175 -9.92 -4.31 -5.08
N ARG A 176 -10.17 -5.42 -4.38
CA ARG A 176 -10.42 -6.73 -5.02
C ARG A 176 -11.78 -7.29 -4.65
N ALA A 177 -12.26 -7.12 -3.42
CA ALA A 177 -13.53 -7.73 -3.02
C ALA A 177 -14.73 -7.33 -3.90
N VAL A 178 -14.72 -6.11 -4.48
CA VAL A 178 -15.80 -5.64 -5.35
C VAL A 178 -16.10 -6.57 -6.53
N VAL A 179 -15.08 -7.27 -7.06
CA VAL A 179 -15.26 -8.14 -8.23
C VAL A 179 -15.98 -9.43 -7.89
N LEU A 180 -16.00 -9.83 -6.61
CA LEU A 180 -16.71 -11.01 -6.12
C LEU A 180 -18.22 -10.78 -5.97
N THR A 181 -18.64 -9.51 -5.83
CA THR A 181 -20.04 -9.12 -5.65
C THR A 181 -20.63 -8.39 -6.85
N ALA A 182 -19.81 -7.94 -7.80
CA ALA A 182 -20.27 -7.26 -8.99
C ALA A 182 -21.05 -8.19 -9.93
N ALA A 183 -22.04 -7.62 -10.64
CA ALA A 183 -22.67 -8.31 -11.75
C ALA A 183 -21.62 -8.68 -12.82
N ALA A 184 -21.79 -9.83 -13.48
CA ALA A 184 -20.81 -10.37 -14.43
C ALA A 184 -20.37 -9.38 -15.53
N THR A 185 -21.28 -8.52 -15.99
CA THR A 185 -21.00 -7.48 -17.00
C THR A 185 -20.15 -6.33 -16.47
N ALA A 186 -20.14 -6.10 -15.15
CA ALA A 186 -19.38 -5.05 -14.47
C ALA A 186 -18.07 -5.55 -13.83
N THR A 187 -17.93 -6.86 -13.62
CA THR A 187 -16.78 -7.49 -12.94
C THR A 187 -15.43 -7.07 -13.55
N LEU A 188 -15.26 -7.23 -14.87
CA LEU A 188 -14.00 -6.90 -15.53
C LEU A 188 -13.71 -5.39 -15.55
N PRO A 189 -14.64 -4.50 -15.97
CA PRO A 189 -14.43 -3.05 -15.90
C PRO A 189 -14.08 -2.55 -14.50
N LEU A 190 -14.79 -3.02 -13.46
CA LEU A 190 -14.52 -2.63 -12.08
C LEU A 190 -13.17 -3.17 -11.60
N GLY A 191 -12.82 -4.41 -11.93
CA GLY A 191 -11.51 -4.98 -11.60
C GLY A 191 -10.36 -4.19 -12.23
N LEU A 192 -10.49 -3.79 -13.50
CA LEU A 192 -9.47 -2.98 -14.17
C LEU A 192 -9.35 -1.57 -13.55
N LEU A 193 -10.47 -0.90 -13.26
CA LEU A 193 -10.46 0.39 -12.54
C LEU A 193 -9.81 0.26 -11.16
N ALA A 194 -10.10 -0.83 -10.44
CA ALA A 194 -9.50 -1.09 -9.14
C ALA A 194 -7.99 -1.32 -9.23
N ALA A 195 -7.53 -2.05 -10.25
CA ALA A 195 -6.10 -2.24 -10.51
C ALA A 195 -5.40 -0.92 -10.83
N VAL A 196 -5.99 -0.08 -11.68
CA VAL A 196 -5.46 1.26 -12.00
C VAL A 196 -5.42 2.15 -10.76
N ALA A 197 -6.50 2.21 -9.98
CA ALA A 197 -6.56 2.97 -8.73
C ALA A 197 -5.53 2.49 -7.71
N PHE A 198 -5.35 1.17 -7.58
CA PHE A 198 -4.36 0.56 -6.70
C PHE A 198 -2.94 0.97 -7.09
N VAL A 199 -2.56 0.81 -8.37
CA VAL A 199 -1.24 1.21 -8.87
C VAL A 199 -1.03 2.71 -8.67
N ALA A 200 -1.97 3.54 -9.12
CA ALA A 200 -1.84 4.99 -9.02
C ALA A 200 -1.67 5.47 -7.56
N ARG A 201 -2.36 4.84 -6.59
CA ARG A 201 -2.18 5.12 -5.16
C ARG A 201 -0.77 4.80 -4.67
N HIS A 202 -0.17 3.70 -5.14
CA HIS A 202 1.15 3.25 -4.69
C HIS A 202 2.30 4.12 -5.24
N HIS A 203 2.12 4.71 -6.43
CA HIS A 203 3.08 5.63 -7.06
C HIS A 203 3.24 6.98 -6.36
N VAL A 204 2.23 7.41 -5.60
CA VAL A 204 2.15 8.82 -5.17
C VAL A 204 2.04 8.99 -3.65
N SER A 205 2.53 8.02 -2.89
CA SER A 205 2.84 8.24 -1.48
C SER A 205 3.72 9.50 -1.33
N PRO A 206 3.31 10.51 -0.54
CA PRO A 206 4.08 11.74 -0.31
C PRO A 206 5.57 11.47 -0.07
N GLY A 207 6.47 12.21 -0.72
CA GLY A 207 7.91 12.03 -0.52
C GLY A 207 8.41 10.73 -1.17
N GLN A 208 8.80 10.87 -2.43
CA GLN A 208 9.23 9.78 -3.32
C GLN A 208 10.19 8.81 -2.61
N ASN A 209 9.67 7.67 -2.16
CA ASN A 209 10.45 6.63 -1.49
C ASN A 209 11.21 5.76 -2.51
N TRP A 210 11.88 6.37 -3.49
CA TRP A 210 12.58 5.66 -4.56
C TRP A 210 11.69 4.70 -5.39
N ARG A 211 10.37 4.81 -5.26
CA ARG A 211 9.37 4.01 -5.99
C ARG A 211 9.09 4.51 -7.41
N GLY A 212 9.73 5.59 -7.83
CA GLY A 212 9.54 6.17 -9.17
C GLY A 212 10.26 5.44 -10.31
N SER A 213 10.93 4.32 -10.05
CA SER A 213 11.62 3.57 -11.12
C SER A 213 10.62 2.86 -12.04
N THR A 214 10.93 2.78 -13.33
CA THR A 214 10.12 2.02 -14.31
C THR A 214 9.90 0.57 -13.86
N ARG A 215 10.92 -0.05 -13.24
CA ARG A 215 10.81 -1.42 -12.72
C ARG A 215 9.77 -1.54 -11.60
N ALA A 216 9.79 -0.63 -10.64
CA ALA A 216 8.81 -0.61 -9.55
C ALA A 216 7.39 -0.43 -10.11
N THR A 217 7.21 0.50 -11.05
CA THR A 217 5.92 0.70 -11.75
C THR A 217 5.44 -0.56 -12.44
N MET A 218 6.30 -1.22 -13.22
CA MET A 218 5.93 -2.43 -13.94
C MET A 218 5.60 -3.57 -12.96
N LEU A 219 6.35 -3.71 -11.87
CA LEU A 219 6.06 -4.70 -10.84
C LEU A 219 4.70 -4.44 -10.19
N GLU A 220 4.37 -3.19 -9.86
CA GLU A 220 3.08 -2.84 -9.27
C GLU A 220 1.91 -3.11 -10.24
N ILE A 221 2.07 -2.84 -11.54
CA ILE A 221 1.08 -3.17 -12.57
C ILE A 221 0.90 -4.70 -12.68
N ILE A 222 2.01 -5.45 -12.76
CA ILE A 222 1.98 -6.91 -12.84
C ILE A 222 1.33 -7.50 -11.58
N ALA A 223 1.69 -6.99 -10.40
CA ALA A 223 1.11 -7.43 -9.13
C ALA A 223 -0.40 -7.15 -9.11
N ALA A 224 -0.84 -5.93 -9.43
CA ALA A 224 -2.25 -5.57 -9.43
C ALA A 224 -3.07 -6.46 -10.39
N ALA A 225 -2.57 -6.71 -11.59
CA ALA A 225 -3.23 -7.57 -12.56
C ALA A 225 -3.26 -9.04 -12.10
N ALA A 226 -2.14 -9.57 -11.61
CA ALA A 226 -2.05 -10.96 -11.18
C ALA A 226 -2.90 -11.26 -9.94
N LEU A 227 -2.94 -10.35 -8.97
CA LEU A 227 -3.79 -10.47 -7.77
C LEU A 227 -5.28 -10.39 -8.13
N LEU A 228 -5.66 -9.54 -9.08
CA LEU A 228 -7.03 -9.49 -9.62
C LEU A 228 -7.40 -10.81 -10.29
N VAL A 229 -6.55 -11.33 -11.18
CA VAL A 229 -6.78 -12.63 -11.85
C VAL A 229 -6.91 -13.74 -10.83
N LEU A 230 -6.04 -13.76 -9.81
CA LEU A 230 -6.07 -14.76 -8.75
C LEU A 230 -7.39 -14.69 -7.95
N THR A 231 -7.90 -13.48 -7.68
CA THR A 231 -9.21 -13.29 -7.03
C THR A 231 -10.35 -13.81 -7.90
N LEU A 232 -10.36 -13.43 -9.18
CA LEU A 232 -11.42 -13.81 -10.13
C LEU A 232 -11.49 -15.31 -10.36
N LEU A 233 -10.34 -15.96 -10.57
CA LEU A 233 -10.28 -17.39 -10.89
C LEU A 233 -10.50 -18.28 -9.67
N SER A 234 -10.07 -17.83 -8.49
CA SER A 234 -10.28 -18.58 -7.25
C SER A 234 -11.64 -18.35 -6.60
N GLY A 235 -12.34 -17.28 -6.99
CA GLY A 235 -13.60 -16.86 -6.36
C GLY A 235 -13.44 -16.37 -4.92
N SER A 236 -12.21 -16.10 -4.47
CA SER A 236 -11.89 -15.75 -3.09
C SER A 236 -10.78 -14.71 -3.03
N ILE A 237 -10.84 -13.83 -2.03
CA ILE A 237 -9.76 -12.84 -1.82
C ILE A 237 -8.51 -13.45 -1.17
N TYR A 238 -8.64 -14.61 -0.51
CA TYR A 238 -7.58 -15.13 0.35
C TYR A 238 -6.30 -15.55 -0.38
N PRO A 239 -6.36 -16.19 -1.58
CA PRO A 239 -5.16 -16.44 -2.36
C PRO A 239 -4.44 -15.15 -2.77
N ALA A 240 -5.17 -14.10 -3.18
CA ALA A 240 -4.57 -12.80 -3.49
C ALA A 240 -3.92 -12.16 -2.25
N LEU A 241 -4.60 -12.18 -1.11
CA LEU A 241 -4.03 -11.72 0.16
C LEU A 241 -2.73 -12.45 0.51
N LEU A 242 -2.69 -13.78 0.40
CA LEU A 242 -1.48 -14.56 0.68
C LEU A 242 -0.32 -14.14 -0.24
N ALA A 243 -0.56 -14.05 -1.55
CA ALA A 243 0.44 -13.63 -2.51
C ALA A 243 0.95 -12.21 -2.23
N HIS A 244 0.05 -11.27 -1.90
CA HIS A 244 0.39 -9.90 -1.54
C HIS A 244 1.24 -9.86 -0.25
N THR A 245 0.83 -10.58 0.80
CA THR A 245 1.60 -10.66 2.05
C THR A 245 3.01 -11.20 1.78
N ILE A 246 3.15 -12.29 1.02
CA ILE A 246 4.46 -12.86 0.65
C ILE A 246 5.31 -11.82 -0.08
N ASN A 247 4.75 -11.14 -1.09
CA ASN A 247 5.44 -10.10 -1.84
C ASN A 247 5.95 -8.95 -0.94
N ASN A 248 5.28 -8.67 0.17
CA ASN A 248 5.64 -7.60 1.09
C ASN A 248 6.66 -8.02 2.17
N VAL A 249 6.87 -9.33 2.39
CA VAL A 249 7.82 -9.85 3.41
C VAL A 249 9.23 -9.25 3.26
N PRO A 250 9.85 -9.18 2.06
CA PRO A 250 11.21 -8.65 1.95
C PRO A 250 11.34 -7.20 2.42
N MET A 251 10.36 -6.35 2.09
CA MET A 251 10.33 -4.96 2.55
C MET A 251 10.12 -4.85 4.06
N PHE A 252 9.26 -5.68 4.63
CA PHE A 252 9.08 -5.76 6.08
C PHE A 252 10.39 -6.11 6.80
N VAL A 253 11.07 -7.18 6.36
CA VAL A 253 12.37 -7.61 6.91
C VAL A 253 13.41 -6.50 6.81
N LEU A 254 13.50 -5.84 5.64
CA LEU A 254 14.42 -4.73 5.41
C LEU A 254 14.18 -3.57 6.37
N HIS A 255 12.91 -3.21 6.61
CA HIS A 255 12.56 -2.16 7.57
C HIS A 255 12.95 -2.53 9.00
N LEU A 256 12.73 -3.78 9.43
CA LEU A 256 13.14 -4.23 10.76
C LEU A 256 14.67 -4.20 10.92
N GLN A 257 15.43 -4.64 9.92
CA GLN A 257 16.89 -4.61 9.96
C GLN A 257 17.42 -3.19 10.09
N ARG A 258 16.84 -2.23 9.35
CA ARG A 258 17.22 -0.80 9.45
C ARG A 258 16.89 -0.19 10.82
N ALA A 259 15.88 -0.71 11.51
CA ALA A 259 15.53 -0.27 12.86
C ALA A 259 16.57 -0.68 13.92
N VAL A 260 17.29 -1.79 13.69
CA VAL A 260 18.36 -2.26 14.60
C VAL A 260 19.61 -1.40 14.42
N VAL A 261 20.05 -1.19 13.16
CA VAL A 261 21.25 -0.38 12.85
C VAL A 261 21.13 1.06 13.41
N GLY A 262 19.94 1.65 13.38
CA GLY A 262 19.73 3.02 13.88
C GLY A 262 19.83 3.18 15.41
N ARG A 263 19.74 2.11 16.20
CA ARG A 263 19.82 2.20 17.67
C ARG A 263 21.23 2.36 18.19
N ASP A 264 22.23 1.95 17.42
CA ASP A 264 23.63 2.07 17.82
C ASP A 264 24.17 3.52 17.67
N GLU A 265 23.36 4.43 17.10
CA GLU A 265 23.70 5.83 16.85
C GLU A 265 22.89 6.88 17.67
N GLU A 266 21.92 6.43 18.47
CA GLU A 266 21.08 7.26 19.37
C GLU A 266 21.55 7.14 20.83
#